data_AF-A0A9D9BZ59-F1
#
_entry.id   AF-A0A9D9BZ59-F1
#
_cell.length_a   1.000
_cell.length_b   1.000
_cell.length_c   1.000
_cell.angle_alpha   90.00
_cell.angle_beta   90.00
_cell.angle_gamma   90.00
#
_symmetry.space_group_name_H-M   'P 1'
#
loop_
_entity.id
_entity.type
_entity.pdbx_description
1 polymer ?
#
loop_
_entity_poly.entity_id
_entity_poly.type
_entity_poly.pdbx_seq_one_letter_code
_entity_poly.pdbx_strand_id
1 'polypeptide(L)'
;MLGCAPSVIDKNKVIQKIDSLDMTIFSKSGDKIYSITSPNSSYDNIELKFELKKPIINILNGKETKYIISSEESTLSDNNKILKLKGNVKLKTLKKNEDIINADNFIWNIENTNYLLEGNIRFENQNIILNSGKAILDSDNIIEFFNPVKYIIKDENNENKYEINSENAFYNLNTESVSFEAKDKRVKSIIYF
;
A
#
# COMPACT_ATOMS: atom_id res chain seq x y z
N MET A 1 -54.05 -12.89 -34.37
CA MET A 1 -52.63 -12.52 -34.46
C MET A 1 -52.08 -12.44 -33.05
N LEU A 2 -51.30 -13.44 -32.63
CA LEU A 2 -50.60 -13.43 -31.34
C LEU A 2 -49.25 -12.76 -31.57
N GLY A 3 -49.01 -11.66 -30.87
CA GLY A 3 -47.80 -10.87 -30.97
C GLY A 3 -46.61 -11.54 -30.26
N CYS A 4 -45.45 -11.49 -30.89
CA CYS A 4 -44.18 -11.60 -30.17
C CYS A 4 -43.74 -10.18 -29.79
N ALA A 5 -43.87 -9.84 -28.51
CA ALA A 5 -43.08 -8.76 -27.95
C ALA A 5 -41.60 -9.23 -27.98
N PRO A 6 -40.66 -8.41 -28.48
CA PRO A 6 -39.25 -8.77 -28.38
C PRO A 6 -38.92 -8.86 -26.89
N SER A 7 -38.38 -10.00 -26.47
CA SER A 7 -37.78 -10.12 -25.14
C SER A 7 -36.71 -9.04 -25.03
N VAL A 8 -36.93 -8.09 -24.14
CA VAL A 8 -35.90 -7.13 -23.75
C VAL A 8 -34.80 -7.98 -23.15
N ILE A 9 -33.69 -8.13 -23.89
CA ILE A 9 -32.49 -8.78 -23.37
C ILE A 9 -32.08 -7.96 -22.16
N ASP A 10 -32.23 -8.55 -20.99
CA ASP A 10 -31.96 -7.90 -19.72
C ASP A 10 -30.50 -7.40 -19.73
N LYS A 11 -30.37 -6.08 -19.69
CA LYS A 11 -29.14 -5.30 -19.92
C LYS A 11 -28.22 -5.34 -18.68
N ASN A 12 -28.10 -6.49 -18.02
CA ASN A 12 -27.54 -6.62 -16.68
C ASN A 12 -26.13 -7.26 -16.60
N LYS A 13 -25.43 -7.47 -17.72
CA LYS A 13 -24.01 -7.89 -17.70
C LYS A 13 -23.03 -6.71 -17.81
N VAL A 14 -23.28 -5.66 -17.03
CA VAL A 14 -22.34 -4.52 -16.90
C VAL A 14 -21.08 -4.94 -16.14
N ILE A 15 -21.24 -5.84 -15.16
CA ILE A 15 -20.16 -6.33 -14.29
C ILE A 15 -19.92 -7.80 -14.58
N GLN A 16 -18.70 -8.14 -14.98
CA GLN A 16 -18.24 -9.52 -15.15
C GLN A 16 -17.63 -10.02 -13.84
N LYS A 17 -18.18 -11.08 -13.27
CA LYS A 17 -17.59 -11.75 -12.10
C LYS A 17 -16.42 -12.64 -12.51
N ILE A 18 -15.41 -12.72 -11.65
CA ILE A 18 -14.19 -13.49 -11.82
C ILE A 18 -13.95 -14.25 -10.50
N ASP A 19 -14.07 -15.58 -10.54
CA ASP A 19 -13.97 -16.43 -9.35
C ASP A 19 -12.56 -16.44 -8.75
N SER A 20 -11.53 -16.29 -9.58
CA SER A 20 -10.15 -16.14 -9.11
C SER A 20 -9.36 -15.37 -10.16
N LEU A 21 -8.60 -14.38 -9.70
CA LEU A 21 -7.68 -13.63 -10.53
C LEU A 21 -6.25 -13.96 -10.12
N ASP A 22 -5.42 -14.27 -11.12
CA ASP A 22 -3.97 -14.30 -11.01
C ASP A 22 -3.41 -13.59 -12.25
N MET A 23 -2.86 -12.41 -12.06
CA MET A 23 -2.45 -11.51 -13.14
C MET A 23 -1.06 -10.94 -12.86
N THR A 24 -0.24 -10.83 -13.90
CA THR A 24 1.02 -10.08 -13.88
C THR A 24 0.90 -8.87 -14.79
N ILE A 25 1.33 -7.71 -14.31
CA ILE A 25 1.39 -6.47 -15.09
C ILE A 25 2.82 -6.24 -15.59
N PHE A 26 2.92 -5.93 -16.87
CA PHE A 26 4.18 -5.72 -17.57
C PHE A 26 4.31 -4.26 -18.03
N SER A 27 5.54 -3.77 -18.07
CA SER A 27 5.89 -2.51 -18.71
C SER A 27 5.79 -2.62 -20.24
N LYS A 28 5.88 -1.48 -20.93
CA LYS A 28 5.97 -1.46 -22.40
C LYS A 28 7.23 -2.16 -22.93
N SER A 29 8.31 -2.20 -22.16
CA SER A 29 9.55 -2.94 -22.51
C SER A 29 9.44 -4.44 -22.23
N GLY A 30 8.37 -4.90 -21.59
CA GLY A 30 8.16 -6.32 -21.24
C GLY A 30 8.69 -6.70 -19.85
N ASP A 31 9.12 -5.73 -19.04
CA ASP A 31 9.56 -5.97 -17.67
C ASP A 31 8.36 -6.22 -16.76
N LYS A 32 8.47 -7.17 -15.84
CA LYS A 32 7.41 -7.42 -14.85
C LYS A 32 7.43 -6.30 -13.80
N ILE A 33 6.29 -5.63 -13.62
CA ILE A 33 6.16 -4.52 -12.66
C ILE A 33 5.64 -5.07 -11.33
N TYR A 34 4.51 -5.76 -11.36
CA TYR A 34 3.92 -6.40 -10.19
C TYR A 34 3.01 -7.57 -10.59
N SER A 35 2.69 -8.43 -9.63
CA SER A 35 1.60 -9.40 -9.76
C SER A 35 0.50 -9.14 -8.74
N ILE A 36 -0.71 -9.57 -9.08
CA ILE A 36 -1.91 -9.46 -8.26
C ILE A 36 -2.65 -10.80 -8.27
N THR A 37 -2.98 -11.31 -7.09
CA THR A 37 -3.90 -12.43 -6.92
C THR A 37 -5.10 -12.02 -6.09
N SER A 38 -6.28 -12.56 -6.40
CA SER A 38 -7.50 -12.32 -5.63
C SER A 38 -8.48 -13.48 -5.78
N PRO A 39 -9.05 -14.01 -4.68
CA PRO A 39 -10.00 -15.12 -4.72
C PRO A 39 -11.43 -14.72 -5.09
N ASN A 40 -11.73 -13.43 -5.28
CA ASN A 40 -13.05 -12.97 -5.73
C ASN A 40 -12.88 -11.59 -6.36
N SER A 41 -13.18 -11.47 -7.64
CA SER A 41 -13.01 -10.22 -8.38
C SER A 41 -14.18 -9.94 -9.30
N SER A 42 -14.26 -8.70 -9.75
CA SER A 42 -15.16 -8.30 -10.83
C SER A 42 -14.50 -7.28 -11.73
N TYR A 43 -14.97 -7.24 -12.97
CA TYR A 43 -14.58 -6.24 -13.95
C TYR A 43 -15.82 -5.46 -14.38
N ASP A 44 -15.78 -4.14 -14.20
CA ASP A 44 -16.78 -3.23 -14.72
C ASP A 44 -16.41 -2.83 -16.16
N ASN A 45 -17.24 -3.21 -17.12
CA ASN A 45 -17.00 -2.95 -18.54
C ASN A 45 -17.28 -1.48 -18.95
N ILE A 46 -17.99 -0.72 -18.12
CA ILE A 46 -18.28 0.71 -18.37
C ILE A 46 -17.15 1.56 -17.79
N GLU A 47 -16.75 1.31 -16.53
CA GLU A 47 -15.64 2.02 -15.89
C GLU A 47 -14.26 1.51 -16.31
N LEU A 48 -14.21 0.36 -17.01
CA LEU A 48 -12.97 -0.34 -17.38
C LEU A 48 -12.06 -0.59 -16.17
N LYS A 49 -12.65 -1.10 -15.09
CA LYS A 49 -12.04 -1.17 -13.77
C LYS A 49 -12.20 -2.55 -13.16
N PHE A 50 -11.11 -3.09 -12.60
CA PHE A 50 -11.19 -4.26 -11.74
C PHE A 50 -11.48 -3.84 -10.30
N GLU A 51 -12.33 -4.63 -9.66
CA GLU A 51 -12.57 -4.58 -8.22
C GLU A 51 -12.21 -5.96 -7.65
N LEU A 52 -11.27 -5.98 -6.72
CA LEU A 52 -10.72 -7.21 -6.18
C LEU A 52 -10.93 -7.28 -4.68
N LYS A 53 -11.33 -8.45 -4.18
CA LYS A 53 -11.46 -8.71 -2.74
C LYS A 53 -10.28 -9.52 -2.25
N LYS A 54 -9.77 -9.15 -1.07
CA LYS A 54 -8.60 -9.76 -0.43
C LYS A 54 -7.40 -9.93 -1.38
N PRO A 55 -6.99 -8.86 -2.09
CA PRO A 55 -5.88 -8.95 -3.03
C PRO A 55 -4.56 -9.22 -2.29
N ILE A 56 -3.66 -9.92 -2.96
CA ILE A 56 -2.23 -9.97 -2.61
C ILE A 56 -1.46 -9.43 -3.81
N ILE A 57 -0.65 -8.40 -3.57
CA ILE A 57 0.18 -7.72 -4.56
C ILE A 57 1.64 -8.04 -4.27
N ASN A 58 2.40 -8.41 -5.29
CA ASN A 58 3.85 -8.50 -5.22
C ASN A 58 4.46 -7.43 -6.13
N ILE A 59 5.05 -6.38 -5.54
CA ILE A 59 5.78 -5.36 -6.28
C ILE A 59 7.19 -5.89 -6.55
N LEU A 60 7.64 -5.80 -7.80
CA LEU A 60 8.87 -6.44 -8.25
C LEU A 60 9.98 -5.41 -8.47
N ASN A 61 11.22 -5.85 -8.25
CA ASN A 61 12.44 -5.18 -8.70
C ASN A 61 13.24 -6.17 -9.53
N GLY A 62 13.07 -6.11 -10.85
CA GLY A 62 13.58 -7.13 -11.77
C GLY A 62 12.94 -8.50 -11.52
N LYS A 63 13.74 -9.47 -11.07
CA LYS A 63 13.28 -10.85 -10.78
C LYS A 63 12.88 -11.06 -9.33
N GLU A 64 13.18 -10.12 -8.45
CA GLU A 64 12.95 -10.25 -7.01
C GLU A 64 11.69 -9.49 -6.58
N THR A 65 10.97 -10.04 -5.62
CA THR A 65 9.86 -9.33 -4.98
C THR A 65 10.42 -8.32 -4.00
N LYS A 66 10.13 -7.03 -4.22
CA LYS A 66 10.53 -5.93 -3.34
C LYS A 66 9.60 -5.83 -2.14
N TYR A 67 8.29 -5.85 -2.39
CA TYR A 67 7.25 -5.73 -1.37
C TYR A 67 6.11 -6.71 -1.62
N ILE A 68 5.52 -7.20 -0.54
CA ILE A 68 4.25 -7.91 -0.56
C ILE A 68 3.22 -7.04 0.14
N ILE A 69 2.07 -6.79 -0.52
CA ILE A 69 1.02 -5.94 0.00
C ILE A 69 -0.31 -6.71 -0.02
N SER A 70 -1.03 -6.67 1.09
CA SER A 70 -2.40 -7.21 1.19
C SER A 70 -3.36 -6.16 1.69
N SER A 71 -4.65 -6.31 1.38
CA SER A 71 -5.72 -5.46 1.90
C SER A 71 -7.07 -6.21 1.87
N GLU A 72 -8.14 -5.55 2.33
CA GLU A 72 -9.50 -6.08 2.19
C GLU A 72 -10.03 -5.94 0.76
N GLU A 73 -9.72 -4.82 0.10
CA GLU A 73 -10.14 -4.55 -1.27
C GLU A 73 -9.07 -3.81 -2.06
N SER A 74 -9.11 -3.95 -3.38
CA SER A 74 -8.38 -3.07 -4.28
C SER A 74 -9.15 -2.75 -5.55
N THR A 75 -8.76 -1.66 -6.19
CA THR A 75 -9.21 -1.30 -7.52
C THR A 75 -8.02 -1.13 -8.45
N LEU A 76 -8.16 -1.62 -9.67
CA LEU A 76 -7.21 -1.38 -10.74
C LEU A 76 -7.96 -0.67 -11.87
N SER A 77 -7.60 0.59 -12.12
CA SER A 77 -8.31 1.47 -13.06
C SER A 77 -7.35 2.26 -13.94
N ASP A 78 -7.91 3.08 -14.83
CA ASP A 78 -7.15 3.89 -15.78
C ASP A 78 -6.20 3.02 -16.63
N ASN A 79 -6.78 2.05 -17.34
CA ASN A 79 -6.03 1.07 -18.13
C ASN A 79 -4.92 0.36 -17.33
N ASN A 80 -5.28 -0.03 -16.10
CA ASN A 80 -4.40 -0.69 -15.14
C ASN A 80 -3.24 0.16 -14.62
N LYS A 81 -3.28 1.48 -14.78
CA LYS A 81 -2.21 2.36 -14.29
C LYS A 81 -2.33 2.71 -12.82
N ILE A 82 -3.55 2.78 -12.30
CA ILE A 82 -3.82 3.22 -10.94
C ILE A 82 -4.25 2.02 -10.10
N LEU A 83 -3.39 1.63 -9.16
CA LEU A 83 -3.67 0.64 -8.14
C LEU A 83 -4.04 1.34 -6.84
N LYS A 84 -5.22 1.04 -6.29
CA LYS A 84 -5.62 1.50 -4.96
C LYS A 84 -5.98 0.30 -4.11
N LEU A 85 -5.40 0.19 -2.93
CA LEU A 85 -5.78 -0.78 -1.91
C LEU A 85 -6.43 -0.05 -0.75
N LYS A 86 -7.46 -0.67 -0.16
CA LYS A 86 -8.21 -0.08 0.95
C LYS A 86 -8.57 -1.15 1.99
N GLY A 87 -8.55 -0.72 3.25
CA GLY A 87 -8.88 -1.52 4.42
C GLY A 87 -7.74 -2.47 4.82
N ASN A 88 -7.27 -2.34 6.07
CA ASN A 88 -6.23 -3.18 6.68
C ASN A 88 -5.03 -3.41 5.74
N VAL A 89 -4.56 -2.34 5.06
CA VAL A 89 -3.45 -2.46 4.14
C VAL A 89 -2.21 -2.83 4.94
N LYS A 90 -1.55 -3.93 4.55
CA LYS A 90 -0.30 -4.39 5.15
C LYS A 90 0.74 -4.54 4.04
N LEU A 91 1.77 -3.71 4.07
CA LEU A 91 2.96 -3.80 3.23
C LEU A 91 4.09 -4.41 4.06
N LYS A 92 4.78 -5.41 3.53
CA LYS A 92 5.97 -6.01 4.15
C LYS A 92 7.16 -6.06 3.21
N THR A 93 8.36 -5.85 3.76
CA THR A 93 9.63 -6.14 3.10
C THR A 93 9.97 -7.63 3.24
N LEU A 94 10.88 -8.15 2.40
CA LEU A 94 11.34 -9.55 2.45
C LEU A 94 12.68 -9.73 3.18
N LYS A 95 13.10 -8.73 3.96
CA LYS A 95 14.34 -8.80 4.75
C LYS A 95 14.16 -9.72 5.96
N LYS A 96 15.28 -10.21 6.52
CA LYS A 96 15.29 -11.11 7.71
C LYS A 96 14.58 -10.50 8.92
N ASN A 97 14.69 -9.19 9.10
CA ASN A 97 13.97 -8.40 10.10
C ASN A 97 12.89 -7.63 9.34
N GLU A 98 11.74 -8.26 9.10
CA GLU A 98 10.67 -7.71 8.28
C GLU A 98 10.27 -6.31 8.77
N ASP A 99 10.33 -5.32 7.88
CA ASP A 99 9.69 -4.03 8.10
C ASP A 99 8.24 -4.15 7.66
N ILE A 100 7.31 -3.76 8.54
CA ILE A 100 5.88 -3.85 8.29
C ILE A 100 5.28 -2.45 8.35
N ILE A 101 4.55 -2.07 7.30
CA ILE A 101 3.73 -0.85 7.28
C ILE A 101 2.27 -1.26 7.22
N ASN A 102 1.50 -0.84 8.21
CA ASN A 102 0.05 -0.91 8.19
C ASN A 102 -0.52 0.46 7.82
N ALA A 103 -1.59 0.51 7.04
CA ALA A 103 -2.29 1.72 6.65
C ALA A 103 -3.77 1.45 6.32
N ASP A 104 -4.57 2.50 6.19
CA ASP A 104 -5.96 2.35 5.72
C ASP A 104 -6.02 2.26 4.20
N ASN A 105 -5.15 3.01 3.51
CA ASN A 105 -5.10 3.06 2.05
C ASN A 105 -3.68 3.01 1.53
N PHE A 106 -3.51 2.41 0.36
CA PHE A 106 -2.30 2.50 -0.46
C PHE A 106 -2.70 2.88 -1.88
N ILE A 107 -1.99 3.81 -2.47
CA ILE A 107 -2.25 4.35 -3.80
C ILE A 107 -0.93 4.37 -4.57
N TRP A 108 -0.96 3.79 -5.76
CA TRP A 108 0.18 3.79 -6.65
C TRP A 108 -0.26 3.99 -8.09
N ASN A 109 0.35 4.98 -8.75
CA ASN A 109 0.39 5.03 -10.21
C ASN A 109 1.63 4.28 -10.65
N ILE A 110 1.48 3.22 -11.44
CA ILE A 110 2.57 2.32 -11.86
C ILE A 110 3.64 3.04 -12.70
N GLU A 111 3.33 4.20 -13.26
CA GLU A 111 4.28 5.07 -13.98
C GLU A 111 5.13 5.91 -13.03
N ASN A 112 4.77 5.99 -11.74
CA ASN A 112 5.50 6.70 -10.71
C ASN A 112 6.37 5.73 -9.87
N THR A 113 7.47 6.26 -9.35
CA THR A 113 8.39 5.55 -8.44
C THR A 113 7.93 5.54 -6.99
N ASN A 114 6.97 6.41 -6.64
CA ASN A 114 6.56 6.65 -5.27
C ASN A 114 5.21 5.98 -4.97
N TYR A 115 5.12 5.39 -3.79
CA TYR A 115 3.91 4.78 -3.24
C TYR A 115 3.34 5.68 -2.15
N LEU A 116 2.06 5.98 -2.23
CA LEU A 116 1.36 6.82 -1.25
C LEU A 116 0.57 5.93 -0.29
N LEU A 117 0.82 6.12 1.01
CA LEU A 117 0.05 5.50 2.09
C LEU A 117 -0.71 6.59 2.84
N GLU A 118 -1.97 6.33 3.18
CA GLU A 118 -2.84 7.28 3.88
C GLU A 118 -3.69 6.61 4.96
N GLY A 119 -4.04 7.40 5.98
CA GLY A 119 -4.87 6.99 7.10
C GLY A 119 -4.02 6.66 8.33
N ASN A 120 -4.46 5.68 9.13
CA ASN A 120 -3.76 5.27 10.33
C ASN A 120 -2.50 4.45 9.98
N ILE A 121 -1.39 5.15 9.74
CA ILE A 121 -0.15 4.51 9.33
C ILE A 121 0.65 4.11 10.56
N ARG A 122 1.09 2.85 10.57
CA ARG A 122 2.02 2.31 11.56
C ARG A 122 3.10 1.50 10.88
N PHE A 123 4.30 2.07 10.83
CA PHE A 123 5.52 1.34 10.53
C PHE A 123 6.06 0.69 11.81
N GLU A 124 6.48 -0.56 11.71
CA GLU A 124 7.13 -1.30 12.79
C GLU A 124 8.21 -2.22 12.24
N ASN A 125 9.32 -2.27 12.96
CA ASN A 125 10.30 -3.33 12.87
C ASN A 125 10.72 -3.77 14.29
N GLN A 126 11.79 -4.56 14.40
CA GLN A 126 12.27 -5.07 15.69
C GLN A 126 12.61 -3.97 16.72
N ASN A 127 13.02 -2.78 16.27
CA ASN A 127 13.60 -1.75 17.14
C ASN A 127 12.65 -0.57 17.39
N ILE A 128 11.84 -0.22 16.38
CA ILE A 128 11.10 1.03 16.36
C ILE A 128 9.65 0.89 15.92
N ILE A 129 8.84 1.84 16.37
CA ILE A 129 7.49 2.09 15.83
C ILE A 129 7.43 3.55 15.36
N LEU A 130 6.85 3.77 14.18
CA LEU A 130 6.53 5.08 13.63
C LEU A 130 5.05 5.14 13.29
N ASN A 131 4.34 6.13 13.83
CA ASN A 131 2.93 6.39 13.51
C ASN A 131 2.80 7.72 12.78
N SER A 132 1.93 7.79 11.77
CA SER A 132 1.66 9.02 11.02
C SER A 132 0.28 8.97 10.34
N GLY A 133 -0.20 10.10 9.81
CA GLY A 133 -1.43 10.15 9.01
C GLY A 133 -1.22 9.89 7.51
N LYS A 134 0.03 10.05 7.05
CA LYS A 134 0.43 9.92 5.64
C LYS A 134 1.90 9.52 5.56
N ALA A 135 2.22 8.68 4.58
CA ALA A 135 3.59 8.35 4.25
C ALA A 135 3.78 8.24 2.72
N ILE A 136 4.97 8.60 2.26
CA ILE A 136 5.42 8.39 0.89
C ILE A 136 6.65 7.49 0.94
N LEU A 137 6.57 6.34 0.28
CA LEU A 137 7.70 5.44 0.08
C LEU A 137 8.23 5.64 -1.34
N ASP A 138 9.50 5.98 -1.49
CA ASP A 138 10.12 6.23 -2.79
C ASP A 138 10.88 5.00 -3.35
N SER A 139 11.51 5.18 -4.51
CA SER A 139 12.36 4.16 -5.14
C SER A 139 13.66 3.90 -4.38
N ASP A 140 14.17 4.89 -3.66
CA ASP A 140 15.45 4.85 -2.93
C ASP A 140 15.32 4.15 -1.57
N ASN A 141 14.12 3.62 -1.28
CA ASN A 141 13.75 2.94 -0.05
C ASN A 141 13.73 3.90 1.15
N ILE A 142 13.44 5.17 0.92
CA ILE A 142 13.18 6.15 1.96
C ILE A 142 11.67 6.27 2.14
N ILE A 143 11.22 6.17 3.39
CA ILE A 143 9.85 6.44 3.78
C ILE A 143 9.82 7.81 4.44
N GLU A 144 9.12 8.74 3.83
CA GLU A 144 8.80 10.04 4.41
C GLU A 144 7.44 9.96 5.10
N PHE A 145 7.41 10.21 6.40
CA PHE A 145 6.21 10.25 7.23
C PHE A 145 5.79 11.69 7.48
N PHE A 146 4.47 11.94 7.52
CA PHE A 146 3.89 13.27 7.64
C PHE A 146 2.85 13.36 8.77
N ASN A 147 2.97 14.44 9.54
CA ASN A 147 1.98 15.17 10.32
C ASN A 147 0.84 14.40 11.01
N PRO A 148 0.83 14.30 12.35
CA PRO A 148 1.99 14.29 13.24
C PRO A 148 2.69 12.93 13.18
N VAL A 149 4.02 12.94 13.36
CA VAL A 149 4.79 11.70 13.45
C VAL A 149 5.15 11.41 14.90
N LYS A 150 4.77 10.22 15.37
CA LYS A 150 5.16 9.68 16.68
C LYS A 150 6.10 8.49 16.50
N TYR A 151 7.35 8.67 16.90
CA TYR A 151 8.41 7.67 16.89
C TYR A 151 8.61 7.08 18.29
N ILE A 152 8.77 5.77 18.38
CA ILE A 152 8.98 5.05 19.64
C ILE A 152 10.15 4.08 19.47
N ILE A 153 11.13 4.13 20.38
CA ILE A 153 12.18 3.11 20.51
C ILE A 153 11.77 2.15 21.62
N LYS A 154 11.89 0.85 21.36
CA LYS A 154 11.66 -0.18 22.36
C LYS A 154 12.96 -0.65 23.00
N ASP A 155 12.89 -1.11 24.24
CA ASP A 155 13.99 -1.82 24.89
C ASP A 155 13.95 -3.34 24.62
N GLU A 156 14.85 -4.09 25.26
CA GLU A 156 14.94 -5.56 25.12
C GLU A 156 13.70 -6.29 25.67
N ASN A 157 12.90 -5.65 26.52
CA ASN A 157 11.64 -6.16 27.06
C ASN A 157 10.43 -5.72 26.23
N ASN A 158 10.64 -5.07 25.09
CA ASN A 158 9.61 -4.50 24.22
C ASN A 158 8.79 -3.38 24.92
N GLU A 159 9.36 -2.75 25.95
CA GLU A 159 8.83 -1.57 26.63
C GLU A 159 9.30 -0.28 25.96
N ASN A 160 8.50 0.79 26.05
CA ASN A 160 8.83 2.06 25.43
C ASN A 160 9.98 2.73 26.19
N LYS A 161 11.10 2.98 25.51
CA LYS A 161 12.28 3.64 26.10
C LYS A 161 12.36 5.12 25.77
N TYR A 162 12.04 5.47 24.52
CA TYR A 162 12.07 6.84 24.02
C TYR A 162 10.88 7.11 23.11
N GLU A 163 10.32 8.32 23.20
CA GLU A 163 9.31 8.82 22.29
C GLU A 163 9.75 10.16 21.68
N ILE A 164 9.57 10.31 20.36
CA ILE A 164 9.84 11.56 19.64
C ILE A 164 8.60 11.97 18.86
N ASN A 165 8.21 13.23 18.99
CA ASN A 165 7.12 13.83 18.22
C ASN A 165 7.68 14.89 17.27
N SER A 166 7.34 14.78 15.99
CA SER A 166 7.84 15.63 14.89
C SER A 166 6.74 15.91 13.86
N GLU A 167 6.95 16.91 13.01
CA GLU A 167 6.05 17.17 11.87
C GLU A 167 6.31 16.17 10.76
N ASN A 168 7.59 15.86 10.51
CA ASN A 168 8.03 14.92 9.50
C ASN A 168 9.12 14.00 10.07
N ALA A 169 9.18 12.78 9.55
CA ALA A 169 10.30 11.89 9.78
C ALA A 169 10.66 11.14 8.49
N PHE A 170 11.94 10.82 8.32
CA PHE A 170 12.43 10.05 7.19
C PHE A 170 13.08 8.79 7.73
N TYR A 171 12.66 7.62 7.21
CA TYR A 171 13.26 6.34 7.54
C TYR A 171 13.88 5.72 6.30
N ASN A 172 15.17 5.40 6.36
CA ASN A 172 15.87 4.74 5.26
C ASN A 172 15.90 3.23 5.51
N LEU A 173 15.22 2.44 4.69
CA LEU A 173 15.15 0.98 4.85
C LEU A 173 16.50 0.30 4.59
N ASN A 174 17.45 0.94 3.90
CA ASN A 174 18.76 0.35 3.60
C ASN A 174 19.75 0.51 4.75
N THR A 175 19.79 1.69 5.37
CA THR A 175 20.71 2.03 6.47
C THR A 175 20.07 1.92 7.84
N GLU A 176 18.75 1.70 7.91
CA GLU A 176 17.93 1.70 9.13
C GLU A 176 18.01 3.03 9.92
N SER A 177 18.44 4.12 9.27
CA SER A 177 18.58 5.43 9.90
C SER A 177 17.29 6.21 9.86
N VAL A 178 16.99 6.92 10.96
CA VAL A 178 15.87 7.85 11.07
C VAL A 178 16.36 9.30 11.18
N SER A 179 15.65 10.22 10.53
CA SER A 179 15.83 11.66 10.73
C SER A 179 14.47 12.33 10.94
N PHE A 180 14.47 13.48 11.63
CA PHE A 180 13.26 14.20 12.00
C PHE A 180 13.35 15.65 11.53
N GLU A 181 12.24 16.17 11.03
CA GLU A 181 12.13 17.56 10.59
C GLU A 181 10.88 18.21 11.20
N ALA A 182 10.99 19.52 11.45
CA ALA A 182 9.88 20.36 11.82
C ALA A 182 10.12 21.77 11.26
N LYS A 183 9.12 22.31 10.53
CA LYS A 183 9.23 23.58 9.83
C LYS A 183 9.24 24.77 10.78
N ASP A 184 8.37 24.75 11.80
CA ASP A 184 8.14 25.90 12.68
C ASP A 184 8.27 25.58 14.19
N LYS A 185 8.50 24.30 14.55
CA LYS A 185 8.58 23.84 15.95
C LYS A 185 9.85 23.06 16.21
N ARG A 186 10.31 23.01 17.46
CA ARG A 186 11.38 22.09 17.88
C ARG A 186 10.83 20.66 17.94
N VAL A 187 11.60 19.69 17.46
CA VAL A 187 11.36 18.27 17.71
C VAL A 187 11.29 18.03 19.22
N LYS A 188 10.26 17.33 19.71
CA LYS A 188 10.06 17.06 21.14
C LYS A 188 10.37 15.60 21.46
N SER A 189 11.12 15.35 22.51
CA SER A 189 11.46 14.01 22.99
C SER A 189 10.98 13.76 24.42
N ILE A 190 10.55 12.53 24.71
CA ILE A 190 10.24 12.01 26.06
C ILE A 190 11.13 10.78 26.27
N ILE A 191 11.71 10.68 27.47
CA ILE A 191 12.52 9.54 27.91
C ILE A 191 11.76 8.83 29.03
N TYR A 192 11.66 7.51 28.93
CA TYR A 192 11.06 6.66 29.95
C TYR A 192 12.19 5.99 30.77
N PHE A 193 12.03 5.96 32.09
CA PHE A 193 12.97 5.37 33.05
C PHE A 193 12.37 4.13 33.70
#